data_AF-A0A382I8Y4-F1
#
_entry.id   AF-A0A382I8Y4-F1
#
_cell.length_a   1.000
_cell.length_b   1.000
_cell.length_c   1.000
_cell.angle_alpha   90.00
_cell.angle_beta   90.00
_cell.angle_gamma   90.00
#
_symmetry.space_group_name_H-M   'P 1'
#
loop_
_entity.id
_entity.type
_entity.pdbx_description
1 polymer ?
#
loop_
_entity_poly.entity_id
_entity_poly.type
_entity_poly.pdbx_seq_one_letter_code
_entity_poly.pdbx_strand_id
1 'polypeptide(L)'
;MKRLLLVVLSLMFLSGPATSQELGRIAAVVNDNVISMLDLLARIKMAALQAGLEDTPELRQQLVQPVLRNLIEEELQVQEAERQG
;
A
#
# COMPACT_ATOMS: atom_id res chain seq x y z
N MET A 1 43.75 19.36 -7.23
CA MET A 1 42.44 19.91 -7.66
C MET A 1 41.69 18.97 -8.61
N LYS A 2 42.31 18.45 -9.68
CA LYS A 2 41.67 17.51 -10.63
C LYS A 2 41.15 16.19 -10.02
N ARG A 3 41.83 15.65 -9.00
CA ARG A 3 41.41 14.43 -8.28
C ARG A 3 40.14 14.63 -7.44
N LEU A 4 39.95 15.83 -6.88
CA LEU A 4 38.74 16.17 -6.12
C LEU A 4 37.53 16.28 -7.06
N LEU A 5 37.74 16.83 -8.26
CA LEU A 5 36.73 16.95 -9.31
C LEU A 5 36.23 15.59 -9.82
N LEU A 6 37.14 14.60 -9.92
CA LEU A 6 36.79 13.22 -10.33
C LEU A 6 35.95 12.48 -9.28
N VAL A 7 36.20 12.72 -7.99
CA VAL A 7 35.40 12.10 -6.90
C VAL A 7 33.99 12.68 -6.86
N VAL A 8 33.85 14.00 -7.01
CA VAL A 8 32.53 14.66 -7.04
C VAL A 8 31.71 14.22 -8.26
N LEU A 9 32.36 14.06 -9.43
CA LEU A 9 31.70 13.56 -10.64
C LEU A 9 31.22 12.12 -10.49
N SER A 10 31.99 11.26 -9.78
CA SER A 10 31.59 9.87 -9.52
C SER A 10 30.39 9.75 -8.58
N LEU A 11 30.20 10.70 -7.65
CA LEU A 11 29.05 10.70 -6.74
C LEU A 11 27.72 11.03 -7.46
N MET A 12 27.75 11.80 -8.54
CA MET A 12 26.53 12.14 -9.30
C MET A 12 25.97 10.96 -10.11
N PHE A 13 26.78 9.93 -10.39
CA PHE A 13 26.32 8.71 -11.07
C PHE A 13 25.65 7.70 -10.13
N LEU A 14 25.58 7.98 -8.82
CA LEU A 14 24.93 7.12 -7.83
C LEU A 14 23.44 7.45 -7.62
N SER A 15 22.82 8.19 -8.55
CA SER A 15 21.38 8.44 -8.56
C SER A 15 20.67 7.35 -9.37
N GLY A 16 20.37 6.22 -8.71
CA GLY A 16 19.54 5.15 -9.29
C GLY A 16 18.08 5.58 -9.47
N PRO A 17 17.31 4.91 -10.34
CA PRO A 17 15.90 5.23 -10.55
C PRO A 17 15.14 5.05 -9.23
N ALA A 18 14.52 6.13 -8.76
CA ALA A 18 13.57 6.06 -7.66
C ALA A 18 12.29 5.37 -8.17
N THR A 19 12.15 4.07 -7.89
CA THR A 19 10.87 3.37 -8.06
C THR A 19 9.86 4.01 -7.13
N SER A 20 8.95 4.81 -7.71
CA SER A 20 7.79 5.36 -7.02
C SER A 20 7.09 4.25 -6.25
N GLN A 21 6.96 4.41 -4.93
CA GLN A 21 6.36 3.42 -4.04
C GLN A 21 4.89 3.22 -4.42
N GLU A 22 4.54 2.07 -4.98
CA GLU A 22 3.14 1.68 -5.31
C GLU A 22 2.17 1.78 -4.12
N LEU A 23 2.70 1.88 -2.92
CA LEU A 23 1.99 1.97 -1.64
C LEU A 23 1.18 3.27 -1.48
N GLY A 24 1.50 4.34 -2.23
CA GLY A 24 0.75 5.60 -2.20
C GLY A 24 -0.50 5.64 -3.09
N ARG A 25 -0.86 4.53 -3.76
CA ARG A 25 -2.05 4.48 -4.62
C ARG A 25 -3.33 4.36 -3.80
N ILE A 26 -4.41 4.93 -4.31
CA ILE A 26 -5.74 4.83 -3.71
C ILE A 26 -6.39 3.52 -4.17
N ALA A 27 -6.87 2.71 -3.22
CA ALA A 27 -7.63 1.50 -3.52
C ALA A 27 -9.14 1.82 -3.64
N ALA A 28 -9.67 2.68 -2.78
CA ALA A 28 -11.04 3.19 -2.85
C ALA A 28 -11.19 4.52 -2.11
N VAL A 29 -12.26 5.25 -2.42
CA VAL A 29 -12.71 6.45 -1.70
C VAL A 29 -14.10 6.14 -1.14
N VAL A 30 -14.29 6.39 0.16
CA VAL A 30 -15.52 6.10 0.91
C VAL A 30 -15.97 7.39 1.62
N ASN A 31 -16.99 8.05 1.05
CA ASN A 31 -17.36 9.42 1.41
C ASN A 31 -16.13 10.34 1.36
N ASP A 32 -15.72 10.90 2.49
CA ASP A 32 -14.58 11.81 2.61
C ASP A 32 -13.25 11.11 2.99
N ASN A 33 -13.27 9.79 3.23
CA ASN A 33 -12.09 9.00 3.61
C ASN A 33 -11.52 8.19 2.45
N VAL A 34 -10.23 7.86 2.54
CA VAL A 34 -9.49 7.13 1.50
C VAL A 34 -8.94 5.83 2.06
N ILE A 35 -9.19 4.72 1.36
CA ILE A 35 -8.55 3.43 1.63
C ILE A 35 -7.31 3.32 0.73
N SER A 36 -6.13 3.20 1.34
CA SER A 36 -4.88 3.10 0.59
C SER A 36 -4.63 1.69 0.05
N MET A 37 -3.81 1.59 -1.01
CA MET A 37 -3.35 0.31 -1.53
C MET A 37 -2.50 -0.45 -0.50
N LEU A 38 -1.74 0.27 0.33
CA LEU A 38 -0.99 -0.32 1.44
C LEU A 38 -1.92 -1.05 2.41
N ASP A 39 -3.02 -0.41 2.83
CA ASP A 39 -3.98 -1.00 3.77
C ASP A 39 -4.64 -2.25 3.19
N LEU A 40 -5.04 -2.19 1.91
CA LEU A 40 -5.61 -3.33 1.20
C LEU A 40 -4.63 -4.52 1.15
N LEU A 41 -3.39 -4.28 0.72
CA LEU A 41 -2.37 -5.34 0.62
C LEU A 41 -1.99 -5.91 2.00
N ALA A 42 -1.89 -5.05 3.02
CA ALA A 42 -1.65 -5.49 4.39
C ALA A 42 -2.78 -6.39 4.90
N ARG A 43 -4.04 -6.01 4.63
CA ARG A 43 -5.22 -6.79 5.04
C ARG A 43 -5.31 -8.13 4.31
N ILE A 44 -5.00 -8.17 3.01
CA ILE A 44 -4.91 -9.42 2.24
C ILE A 44 -3.85 -10.34 2.83
N LYS A 45 -2.65 -9.82 3.12
CA LYS A 45 -1.57 -10.59 3.73
C LYS A 45 -1.98 -11.15 5.09
N MET A 46 -2.64 -10.36 5.93
CA MET A 46 -3.14 -10.83 7.22
C MET A 46 -4.20 -11.92 7.06
N ALA A 47 -5.11 -11.81 6.09
CA ALA A 47 -6.11 -12.84 5.82
C ALA A 47 -5.47 -14.16 5.36
N ALA A 48 -4.47 -14.09 4.47
CA ALA A 48 -3.71 -15.27 4.03
C ALA A 48 -2.99 -15.96 5.20
N LEU A 49 -2.31 -15.17 6.05
CA LEU A 49 -1.63 -15.68 7.25
C LEU A 49 -2.59 -16.36 8.23
N GLN A 50 -3.77 -15.77 8.47
CA GLN A 50 -4.79 -16.35 9.35
C GLN A 50 -5.38 -17.65 8.79
N ALA A 51 -5.52 -17.74 7.48
CA ALA A 51 -6.00 -18.95 6.80
C ALA A 51 -4.92 -20.04 6.67
N GLY A 52 -3.67 -19.76 7.05
CA GLY A 52 -2.54 -20.68 6.84
C GLY A 52 -2.22 -20.91 5.36
N LEU A 53 -2.61 -19.97 4.49
CA LEU A 53 -2.38 -20.02 3.05
C LEU A 53 -1.08 -19.28 2.69
N GLU A 54 -0.39 -19.76 1.66
CA GLU A 54 0.78 -19.06 1.13
C GLU A 54 0.36 -17.75 0.43
N ASP A 55 1.14 -16.69 0.64
CA ASP A 55 0.94 -15.39 0.00
C ASP A 55 1.40 -15.44 -1.48
N THR A 56 0.53 -15.96 -2.34
CA THR A 56 0.76 -16.05 -3.80
C THR A 56 0.04 -14.91 -4.54
N PRO A 57 0.55 -14.47 -5.72
CA PRO A 57 -0.14 -13.49 -6.55
C PRO A 57 -1.59 -13.88 -6.90
N GLU A 58 -1.84 -15.16 -7.16
CA GLU A 58 -3.14 -15.71 -7.52
C GLU A 58 -4.12 -15.63 -6.35
N LEU A 59 -3.65 -15.96 -5.14
CA LEU A 59 -4.45 -15.80 -3.92
C LEU A 59 -4.75 -14.33 -3.65
N ARG A 60 -3.75 -13.45 -3.79
CA ARG A 60 -3.96 -12.00 -3.60
C ARG A 60 -5.02 -11.47 -4.55
N GLN A 61 -4.97 -11.82 -5.84
CA GLN A 61 -5.99 -11.41 -6.82
C GLN A 61 -7.40 -11.86 -6.43
N GLN A 62 -7.55 -13.08 -5.90
CA GLN A 62 -8.83 -13.60 -5.41
C GLN A 62 -9.32 -12.85 -4.16
N LEU A 63 -8.39 -12.45 -3.28
CA LEU A 63 -8.71 -11.78 -2.03
C LEU A 63 -8.91 -10.26 -2.16
N VAL A 64 -8.45 -9.63 -3.25
CA VAL A 64 -8.58 -8.17 -3.44
C VAL A 64 -10.02 -7.69 -3.27
N GLN A 65 -10.97 -8.30 -3.97
CA GLN A 65 -12.38 -7.87 -3.93
C GLN A 65 -13.05 -8.08 -2.56
N PRO A 66 -13.00 -9.27 -1.94
CA PRO A 66 -13.64 -9.48 -0.64
C PRO A 66 -12.99 -8.63 0.45
N VAL A 67 -11.66 -8.48 0.44
CA VAL A 67 -10.96 -7.65 1.43
C VAL A 67 -11.29 -6.17 1.26
N LEU A 68 -11.33 -5.66 0.02
CA LEU A 68 -11.71 -4.28 -0.24
C LEU A 68 -13.16 -3.99 0.20
N ARG A 69 -14.09 -4.92 -0.03
CA ARG A 69 -15.47 -4.80 0.47
C ARG A 69 -15.52 -4.66 1.98
N ASN A 70 -14.82 -5.53 2.70
CA ASN A 70 -14.77 -5.47 4.16
C ASN A 70 -14.17 -4.15 4.67
N LEU A 71 -13.09 -3.67 4.05
CA LEU A 71 -12.49 -2.38 4.42
C LEU A 71 -13.46 -1.21 4.20
N ILE A 72 -14.26 -1.23 3.13
CA ILE A 72 -15.30 -0.22 2.90
C ILE A 72 -16.37 -0.27 3.98
N GLU A 73 -16.83 -1.46 4.35
CA GLU A 73 -17.84 -1.64 5.40
C GLU A 73 -17.32 -1.18 6.77
N GLU A 74 -16.06 -1.49 7.09
CA GLU A 74 -15.39 -1.03 8.31
C GLU A 74 -15.30 0.51 8.36
N GLU A 75 -14.89 1.16 7.27
CA GLU A 75 -14.86 2.63 7.21
C GLU A 75 -16.25 3.26 7.40
N LEU A 76 -17.28 2.68 6.77
CA LEU A 76 -18.66 3.17 6.95
C LEU A 76 -19.14 3.00 8.41
N GLN A 77 -18.78 1.89 9.06
CA GLN A 77 -19.13 1.66 10.46
C GLN A 77 -18.42 2.63 11.41
N VAL A 78 -17.14 2.92 11.16
CA VAL A 78 -16.38 3.92 11.92
C VAL A 78 -17.02 5.30 11.79
N GLN A 79 -17.32 5.73 10.56
CA GLN A 79 -17.99 7.01 10.32
C GLN A 79 -19.36 7.09 11.01
N GLU A 80 -20.14 6.00 10.97
CA GLU A 80 -21.44 5.98 11.62
C GLU A 80 -21.32 5.99 13.15
N ALA A 81 -20.32 5.32 13.71
CA ALA A 81 -20.02 5.37 15.14
C ALA A 81 -19.61 6.79 15.58
N GLU A 82 -18.81 7.50 14.78
CA GLU A 82 -18.46 8.91 15.03
C GLU A 82 -19.66 9.85 14.88
N ARG A 83 -20.61 9.51 14.01
CA ARG A 83 -21.83 10.32 13.78
C ARG A 83 -22.88 10.12 14.88
N GLN A 84 -22.97 8.91 15.43
CA GLN A 84 -23.99 8.54 16.43
C GLN A 84 -23.49 8.58 17.89
N GLY A 85 -22.18 8.51 18.11
CA GLY A 85 -21.54 8.57 19.43
C GLY A 85 -21.39 9.99 19.96
#